data_AF-A0A1H2UY07-F1
#
_entry.id   AF-A0A1H2UY07-F1
#
_cell.length_a   1.000
_cell.length_b   1.000
_cell.length_c   1.000
_cell.angle_alpha   90.00
_cell.angle_beta   90.00
_cell.angle_gamma   90.00
#
_symmetry.space_group_name_H-M   'P 1'
#
loop_
_entity.id
_entity.type
_entity.pdbx_description
1 polymer ?
#
loop_
_entity_poly.entity_id
_entity_poly.type
_entity_poly.pdbx_seq_one_letter_code
_entity_poly.pdbx_strand_id
1 'polypeptide(L)' 'MIYPSIDRLLEVCDSKYALVVLTAKRARKLQTETMNQPGSSTTRNVSRALWEISDGTIRYSRVEPESH' A
#
# COMPACT_ATOMS: atom_id res chain seq x y z
N MET A 1 1.29 11.54 14.58
CA MET A 1 0.05 10.77 14.32
C MET A 1 0.13 10.22 12.91
N ILE A 2 0.13 8.90 12.74
CA ILE A 2 0.13 8.28 11.41
C ILE A 2 -1.33 8.25 10.95
N TYR A 3 -1.62 9.00 9.89
CA TYR A 3 -2.90 8.96 9.20
C TYR A 3 -2.66 8.32 7.83
N PRO A 4 -3.53 7.40 7.38
CA PRO A 4 -4.77 6.92 8.01
C PRO A 4 -4.57 6.01 9.24
N SER A 5 -5.61 5.88 10.08
CA SER A 5 -5.63 5.02 11.26
C SER A 5 -5.58 3.54 10.89
N ILE A 6 -4.88 2.73 11.70
CA ILE A 6 -4.74 1.27 11.46
C ILE A 6 -6.09 0.56 11.41
N ASP A 7 -7.06 0.93 12.25
CA ASP A 7 -8.41 0.36 12.23
C ASP A 7 -9.05 0.45 10.84
N ARG A 8 -9.03 1.65 10.24
CA ARG A 8 -9.60 1.88 8.91
C ARG A 8 -8.91 1.05 7.83
N LEU A 9 -7.61 0.85 7.96
CA LEU A 9 -6.83 0.01 7.06
C LEU A 9 -7.14 -1.48 7.22
N LEU A 10 -7.54 -1.92 8.41
CA LEU A 10 -7.97 -3.29 8.68
C LEU A 10 -9.40 -3.56 8.22
N GLU A 11 -10.25 -2.54 8.08
CA GLU A 11 -11.57 -2.69 7.45
C GLU A 11 -11.48 -3.04 5.96
N VAL A 12 -10.46 -2.51 5.26
CA VAL A 12 -10.22 -2.79 3.82
C VAL A 12 -9.28 -3.97 3.58
N CYS A 13 -8.52 -4.40 4.58
CA CYS A 13 -7.47 -5.40 4.43
C CYS A 13 -7.60 -6.50 5.49
N ASP A 14 -7.70 -7.75 5.03
CA ASP A 14 -8.03 -8.94 5.83
C ASP A 14 -7.11 -9.19 7.05
N SER A 15 -5.85 -8.71 7.00
CA SER A 15 -4.87 -8.92 8.07
C SER A 15 -3.83 -7.81 8.15
N LYS A 16 -3.31 -7.55 9.36
CA LYS A 16 -2.17 -6.64 9.61
C LYS A 16 -0.95 -7.01 8.76
N TYR A 17 -0.66 -8.30 8.62
CA TYR A 17 0.48 -8.77 7.81
C TYR A 17 0.26 -8.49 6.32
N ALA A 18 -0.97 -8.76 5.82
CA ALA A 18 -1.34 -8.46 4.44
C ALA A 18 -1.23 -6.96 4.16
N LEU A 19 -1.71 -6.12 5.09
CA LEU A 19 -1.61 -4.67 5.02
C LEU A 19 -0.16 -4.18 4.91
N VAL A 20 0.75 -4.69 5.75
CA VAL A 20 2.17 -4.31 5.73
C VAL A 20 2.81 -4.71 4.40
N VAL A 21 2.57 -5.93 3.94
CA VAL A 21 3.13 -6.43 2.67
C VAL A 21 2.56 -5.66 1.46
N LEU A 22 1.25 -5.38 1.45
CA LEU A 22 0.57 -4.61 0.41
C LEU A 22 1.12 -3.19 0.34
N THR A 23 1.23 -2.53 1.49
CA THR A 23 1.79 -1.17 1.62
C THR A 23 3.22 -1.13 1.12
N ALA A 24 4.06 -2.08 1.54
CA ALA A 24 5.46 -2.15 1.12
C ALA A 24 5.59 -2.36 -0.41
N LYS A 25 4.81 -3.28 -0.98
CA LYS A 25 4.77 -3.50 -2.44
C LYS A 25 4.33 -2.24 -3.19
N ARG A 26 3.28 -1.56 -2.72
CA ARG A 26 2.78 -0.33 -3.35
C ARG A 26 3.77 0.82 -3.23
N ALA A 27 4.35 1.03 -2.06
CA ALA A 27 5.37 2.05 -1.84
C ALA A 27 6.61 1.83 -2.73
N ARG A 28 7.01 0.57 -2.96
CA ARG A 28 8.12 0.24 -3.87
C ARG A 28 7.80 0.55 -5.33
N LYS A 29 6.58 0.26 -5.79
CA LYS A 29 6.12 0.68 -7.14
C LYS A 29 6.19 2.20 -7.28
N LEU A 30 5.60 2.93 -6.33
CA LEU A 30 5.62 4.40 -6.31
C LEU A 30 7.06 4.93 -6.30
N GLN A 31 7.97 4.26 -5.58
CA GLN A 31 9.37 4.64 -5.56
C GLN A 31 10.04 4.46 -6.92
N THR A 32 9.80 3.35 -7.63
CA THR A 32 10.29 3.16 -9.01
C THR A 32 9.72 4.22 -9.95
N GLU A 33 8.42 4.52 -9.86
CA GLU A 33 7.78 5.55 -10.69
C GLU A 33 8.30 6.97 -10.39
N THR A 34 8.62 7.25 -9.13
CA THR A 34 9.08 8.56 -8.67
C THR A 34 10.61 8.65 -8.60
N MET A 35 11.34 7.61 -9.01
CA MET A 35 12.80 7.50 -8.80
C MET A 35 13.58 8.61 -9.51
N ASN A 36 13.05 9.13 -10.62
CA ASN A 36 13.62 10.23 -11.39
C ASN A 36 13.06 11.61 -11.00
N GLN A 37 12.17 11.72 -10.00
CA GLN A 37 11.63 13.00 -9.56
C GLN A 37 12.42 13.57 -8.36
N PRO A 38 12.85 14.83 -8.44
CA PRO A 38 13.48 15.50 -7.30
C PRO A 38 12.47 15.60 -6.13
N GLY A 39 12.85 15.13 -4.94
CA GLY A 39 11.97 15.09 -3.76
C GLY A 39 11.28 13.74 -3.50
N SER A 40 11.60 12.70 -4.27
CA SER A 40 11.22 11.32 -4.00
C SER A 40 11.70 10.87 -2.62
N SER A 41 10.78 10.74 -1.66
CA SER A 41 11.07 10.24 -0.31
C SER A 41 10.30 8.96 -0.06
N THR A 42 11.00 7.90 0.34
CA THR A 42 10.39 6.61 0.70
C THR A 42 9.24 6.78 1.69
N THR A 43 9.43 7.65 2.69
CA THR A 43 8.40 7.96 3.70
C THR A 43 7.12 8.50 3.08
N ARG A 44 7.22 9.40 2.07
CA ARG A 44 6.03 9.92 1.36
C ARG A 44 5.34 8.83 0.55
N ASN A 45 6.11 7.93 -0.06
CA ASN A 45 5.56 6.82 -0.83
C ASN A 45 4.79 5.84 0.07
N VAL A 46 5.30 5.58 1.28
CA VAL A 46 4.60 4.77 2.29
C VAL A 46 3.31 5.45 2.75
N SER A 47 3.36 6.74 3.09
CA SER A 47 2.16 7.50 3.45
C SER A 47 1.13 7.49 2.33
N ARG A 48 1.55 7.72 1.07
CA ARG A 48 0.67 7.69 -0.10
C ARG A 48 0.05 6.31 -0.31
N ALA A 49 0.84 5.24 -0.18
CA ALA A 49 0.34 3.88 -0.28
C ALA A 49 -0.74 3.57 0.78
N LEU A 50 -0.52 3.98 2.04
CA LEU A 50 -1.52 3.80 3.10
C LEU A 50 -2.82 4.56 2.80
N TRP A 51 -2.72 5.78 2.26
CA TRP A 51 -3.89 6.54 1.82
C TRP A 51 -4.65 5.85 0.69
N GLU A 52 -3.96 5.38 -0.36
CA GLU A 52 -4.60 4.67 -1.47
C GLU A 52 -5.28 3.36 -1.03
N ILE A 53 -4.72 2.67 -0.03
CA ILE A 53 -5.33 1.47 0.55
C ILE A 53 -6.57 1.86 1.36
N SER A 54 -6.46 2.87 2.23
CA SER A 54 -7.59 3.35 3.06
C SER A 54 -8.75 3.94 2.24
N ASP A 55 -8.46 4.47 1.06
CA ASP A 55 -9.46 4.99 0.12
C ASP A 55 -10.18 3.86 -0.65
N GLY A 56 -9.65 2.63 -0.60
CA GLY A 56 -10.18 1.49 -1.35
C GLY A 56 -9.72 1.45 -2.81
N THR A 57 -8.87 2.40 -3.24
CA THR A 57 -8.25 2.45 -4.57
C THR A 57 -7.32 1.25 -4.81
N ILE A 58 -6.63 0.76 -3.76
CA ILE A 58 -5.79 -0.44 -3.82
C ILE A 58 -6.41 -1.54 -2.96
N ARG A 59 -6.96 -2.59 -3.60
CA ARG A 59 -7.43 -3.80 -2.93
C ARG A 59 -6.46 -4.94 -3.13
N TYR A 60 -6.20 -5.69 -2.05
CA TYR A 60 -5.48 -6.94 -2.13
C TYR A 60 -6.37 -7.96 -2.87
N SER A 61 -6.01 -8.29 -4.11
CA SER A 61 -6.61 -9.44 -4.79
C SER A 61 -5.68 -10.62 -4.59
N ARG A 62 -6.13 -11.62 -3.83
CA ARG A 62 -5.49 -12.92 -3.82
C ARG A 62 -5.71 -13.49 -5.21
N VAL A 63 -4.67 -13.47 -6.05
CA VAL A 63 -4.66 -14.29 -7.26
C VAL A 63 -4.69 -15.73 -6.76
N GLU A 64 -5.84 -16.38 -6.85
CA GLU A 64 -5.89 -17.83 -6.77
C GLU A 64 -4.97 -18.33 -7.89
N PRO A 65 -3.96 -19.16 -7.57
CA PRO A 65 -3.14 -19.74 -8.61
C PRO A 65 -4.07 -20.56 -9.48
N GLU A 66 -4.20 -20.13 -10.73
CA GLU A 66 -4.92 -20.79 -11.80
C GLU A 66 -4.40 -22.22 -11.83
N SER A 67 -5.21 -23.14 -11.32
CA SER A 67 -4.90 -24.57 -11.36
C SER A 67 -5.01 -24.97 -12.82
N HIS A 68 -3.87 -25.15 -13.47
CA HIS A 68 -3.76 -25.70 -14.82
C HIS A 68 -3.40 -27.18 -14.75
#